data_AF-A0A9D4L9F4-F1
#
_entry.id   AF-A0A9D4L9F4-F1
#
_cell.length_a   1.000
_cell.length_b   1.000
_cell.length_c   1.000
_cell.angle_alpha   90.00
_cell.angle_beta   90.00
_cell.angle_gamma   90.00
#
_symmetry.space_group_name_H-M   'P 1'
#
loop_
_entity.id
_entity.type
_entity.pdbx_description
1 polymer ?
#
loop_
_entity_poly.entity_id
_entity_poly.type
_entity_poly.pdbx_seq_one_letter_code
_entity_poly.pdbx_strand_id
1 'polypeptide(L)'
;MDLKKLKGDVEAGGEHAPRDNEKEEERSDEEERNNDEDERSERFVETRDKPEILKIKSLNQNNKEMAPFYFGDTLDNRMAEIRKSIYHIRNNWSEFQQFQAALKNLLLEDDELDFKDKETRIHCAHVLTADRDWLTLDEAHSKDLGYEAIKLYTSKEGHAKIYRLANAIFRQKAEVSAERIRSVVFLIELINIDLFNYCQKDQTKVDFRGTVYRGIAVTEEDLQAFKDLRNQPIANRNIAVPLGLFASSSKLKVAKRFIRKQIERADPATPLIALLLKIHVIGVKPEYVAFYKRRFPNAELTTICAVDIHEISQYPGESEVLLRGPFKLILDMYRDETMKIAGQAPFVVEAVMLNANRDHISTSTCLGEDDALARDLFAAMVTETRSEFAAAYCLRKGLSVDQEEYTNIAKASKEKLNELMKK
;
A
#
# COMPACT_ATOMS: atom_id res chain seq x y z
N MET A 1 -12.76 71.75 48.53
CA MET A 1 -12.90 72.51 47.28
C MET A 1 -13.42 71.58 46.22
N ASP A 2 -14.61 71.95 45.79
CA ASP A 2 -15.40 71.46 44.68
C ASP A 2 -14.64 71.65 43.34
N LEU A 3 -14.94 70.84 42.32
CA LEU A 3 -15.42 71.29 41.00
C LEU A 3 -15.07 70.38 39.80
N LYS A 4 -16.16 70.05 39.07
CA LYS A 4 -16.31 69.96 37.60
C LYS A 4 -15.89 68.64 36.92
N LYS A 5 -16.63 68.09 35.96
CA LYS A 5 -17.91 68.46 35.32
C LYS A 5 -18.34 67.32 34.38
N LEU A 6 -19.64 67.01 34.41
CA LEU A 6 -20.59 66.87 33.29
C LEU A 6 -20.36 65.88 32.12
N LYS A 7 -21.41 65.04 31.93
CA LYS A 7 -22.18 64.73 30.69
C LYS A 7 -21.42 64.07 29.53
N GLY A 8 -21.95 63.10 28.80
CA GLY A 8 -23.30 62.51 28.72
C GLY A 8 -23.39 61.70 27.41
N ASP A 9 -24.26 60.68 27.44
CA ASP A 9 -25.15 60.15 26.39
C ASP A 9 -24.64 59.80 24.98
N VAL A 10 -24.73 58.50 24.59
CA VAL A 10 -25.73 57.89 23.64
C VAL A 10 -25.20 57.98 22.18
N GLU A 11 -25.01 56.91 21.39
CA GLU A 11 -26.05 56.04 20.80
C GLU A 11 -25.45 54.85 19.99
N ALA A 12 -26.21 53.74 19.93
CA ALA A 12 -26.43 52.77 18.85
C ALA A 12 -25.28 52.07 18.06
N GLY A 13 -25.38 50.73 18.01
CA GLY A 13 -25.42 50.02 16.73
C GLY A 13 -24.45 48.85 16.56
N GLY A 14 -25.01 47.67 16.24
CA GLY A 14 -24.36 46.72 15.33
C GLY A 14 -24.00 45.36 15.90
N GLU A 15 -24.86 44.37 15.62
CA GLU A 15 -24.53 42.95 15.60
C GLU A 15 -23.27 42.69 14.75
N HIS A 16 -22.33 41.92 15.29
CA HIS A 16 -21.25 41.31 14.49
C HIS A 16 -21.31 39.79 14.64
N ALA A 17 -21.90 39.19 13.61
CA ALA A 17 -21.75 37.78 13.28
C ALA A 17 -20.28 37.47 12.94
N PRO A 18 -19.78 36.26 13.21
CA PRO A 18 -18.49 35.82 12.68
C PRO A 18 -18.66 35.47 11.19
N ARG A 19 -17.95 36.16 10.31
CA ARG A 19 -17.78 35.81 8.90
C ARG A 19 -16.29 35.69 8.57
N ASP A 20 -16.03 34.80 7.62
CA ASP A 20 -14.85 34.75 6.74
C ASP A 20 -13.63 33.93 7.21
N ASN A 21 -13.83 32.67 7.62
CA ASN A 21 -12.79 31.62 7.54
C ASN A 21 -13.05 30.54 6.47
N GLU A 22 -14.27 30.43 5.94
CA GLU A 22 -14.59 29.39 4.92
C GLU A 22 -14.21 29.82 3.49
N LYS A 23 -14.03 31.12 3.22
CA LYS A 23 -13.70 31.63 1.88
C LYS A 23 -12.21 31.58 1.53
N GLU A 24 -11.32 31.43 2.50
CA GLU A 24 -9.89 31.26 2.23
C GLU A 24 -9.53 29.82 1.87
N GLU A 25 -10.24 28.81 2.40
CA GLU A 25 -10.06 27.42 1.96
C GLU A 25 -10.55 27.21 0.51
N GLU A 26 -11.70 27.79 0.13
CA GLU A 26 -12.23 27.66 -1.24
C GLU A 26 -11.38 28.38 -2.30
N ARG A 27 -10.74 29.51 -1.97
CA ARG A 27 -9.84 30.22 -2.90
C ARG A 27 -8.52 29.51 -3.14
N SER A 28 -8.05 28.70 -2.19
CA SER A 28 -6.83 27.91 -2.36
C SER A 28 -7.03 26.69 -3.27
N ASP A 29 -8.27 26.22 -3.43
CA ASP A 29 -8.63 25.07 -4.27
C ASP A 29 -8.83 25.45 -5.76
N GLU A 30 -9.00 26.74 -6.11
CA GLU A 30 -9.24 27.19 -7.49
C GLU A 30 -7.96 27.51 -8.30
N GLU A 31 -6.85 27.84 -7.67
CA GLU A 31 -5.59 28.22 -8.36
C GLU A 31 -4.70 27.04 -8.78
N GLU A 32 -5.00 25.79 -8.35
CA GLU A 32 -4.26 24.58 -8.76
C GLU A 32 -4.83 23.88 -10.02
N ARG A 33 -5.78 24.47 -10.74
CA ARG A 33 -6.32 23.91 -12.01
C ARG A 33 -5.35 24.09 -13.19
N ASN A 34 -4.17 23.49 -13.10
CA ASN A 34 -3.31 23.27 -14.27
C ASN A 34 -3.79 22.03 -15.04
N ASN A 35 -3.93 22.16 -16.37
CA ASN A 35 -4.45 21.11 -17.27
C ASN A 35 -3.66 19.79 -17.27
N ASP A 36 -2.48 19.71 -16.63
CA ASP A 36 -1.75 18.46 -16.41
C ASP A 36 -2.22 17.68 -15.17
N GLU A 37 -3.02 18.28 -14.29
CA GLU A 37 -3.47 17.67 -13.04
C GLU A 37 -4.63 16.69 -13.20
N ASP A 38 -5.35 16.79 -14.31
CA ASP A 38 -6.56 16.03 -14.52
C ASP A 38 -6.24 14.56 -14.73
N GLU A 39 -5.21 14.23 -15.49
CA GLU A 39 -4.88 12.86 -15.80
C GLU A 39 -4.07 12.13 -14.72
N ARG A 40 -3.59 12.85 -13.68
CA ARG A 40 -2.81 12.31 -12.53
C ARG A 40 -3.66 11.57 -11.51
N SER A 41 -4.96 11.84 -11.49
CA SER A 41 -5.89 11.24 -10.53
C SER A 41 -5.95 9.72 -10.65
N GLU A 42 -5.69 9.17 -11.84
CA GLU A 42 -5.70 7.74 -12.14
C GLU A 42 -4.73 6.90 -11.30
N ARG A 43 -3.69 7.50 -10.70
CA ARG A 43 -2.67 6.78 -9.91
C ARG A 43 -3.17 6.20 -8.58
N PHE A 44 -4.31 6.70 -8.09
CA PHE A 44 -4.97 6.18 -6.89
C PHE A 44 -6.38 5.69 -7.19
N VAL A 45 -6.80 5.77 -8.46
CA VAL A 45 -8.09 5.30 -8.97
C VAL A 45 -8.00 3.81 -9.27
N GLU A 46 -8.95 3.04 -8.75
CA GLU A 46 -9.27 1.76 -9.39
C GLU A 46 -10.08 2.11 -10.64
N THR A 47 -9.54 1.82 -11.83
CA THR A 47 -10.16 2.26 -13.09
C THR A 47 -11.62 1.85 -13.19
N ARG A 48 -12.43 2.78 -13.71
CA ARG A 48 -13.89 2.79 -13.86
C ARG A 48 -14.52 1.48 -14.37
N ASP A 49 -13.78 0.67 -15.12
CA ASP A 49 -14.33 -0.54 -15.73
C ASP A 49 -14.40 -1.72 -14.75
N LYS A 50 -13.58 -1.74 -13.69
CA LYS A 50 -13.45 -2.87 -12.76
C LYS A 50 -12.83 -2.42 -11.41
N PRO A 51 -13.59 -2.02 -10.39
CA PRO A 51 -13.09 -1.94 -9.01
C PRO A 51 -12.74 -3.36 -8.54
N GLU A 52 -11.48 -3.76 -8.70
CA GLU A 52 -11.02 -5.14 -8.49
C GLU A 52 -10.47 -5.42 -7.10
N ILE A 53 -10.59 -4.50 -6.14
CA ILE A 53 -10.45 -4.91 -4.73
C ILE A 53 -11.55 -5.93 -4.37
N LEU A 54 -12.72 -5.99 -5.05
CA LEU A 54 -13.89 -6.77 -4.59
C LEU A 54 -14.68 -7.54 -5.66
N LYS A 55 -14.03 -8.20 -6.64
CA LYS A 55 -14.76 -9.14 -7.52
C LYS A 55 -15.10 -10.46 -6.81
N ILE A 56 -16.18 -10.48 -6.02
CA ILE A 56 -16.71 -11.68 -5.37
C ILE A 56 -17.78 -12.33 -6.26
N LYS A 57 -17.50 -13.51 -6.81
CA LYS A 57 -18.53 -14.54 -7.06
C LYS A 57 -18.02 -15.88 -6.55
N SER A 58 -18.80 -16.45 -5.63
CA SER A 58 -18.71 -17.76 -4.94
C SER A 58 -17.77 -17.89 -3.73
N LEU A 59 -18.31 -17.60 -2.54
CA LEU A 59 -17.85 -18.11 -1.25
C LEU A 59 -18.75 -19.28 -0.86
N ASN A 60 -18.31 -20.52 -1.12
CA ASN A 60 -18.77 -21.68 -0.36
C ASN A 60 -17.79 -22.84 -0.51
N GLN A 61 -17.31 -23.31 0.65
CA GLN A 61 -16.73 -24.63 0.98
C GLN A 61 -15.24 -24.66 1.37
N ASN A 62 -15.07 -24.76 2.70
CA ASN A 62 -14.08 -25.59 3.41
C ASN A 62 -12.59 -25.37 3.15
N ASN A 63 -11.93 -24.57 4.00
CA ASN A 63 -10.83 -25.06 4.86
C ASN A 63 -10.30 -24.00 5.84
N LYS A 64 -9.82 -24.51 6.99
CA LYS A 64 -9.26 -23.79 8.13
C LYS A 64 -7.80 -23.42 7.85
N GLU A 65 -7.52 -22.19 7.49
CA GLU A 65 -6.24 -21.47 7.62
C GLU A 65 -6.50 -20.01 7.21
N MET A 66 -5.76 -19.03 7.74
CA MET A 66 -5.95 -17.60 7.42
C MET A 66 -5.85 -17.37 5.91
N ALA A 67 -6.98 -17.41 5.23
CA ALA A 67 -7.00 -17.34 3.79
C ALA A 67 -7.01 -15.87 3.36
N PRO A 68 -6.06 -15.43 2.51
CA PRO A 68 -6.09 -14.10 1.94
C PRO A 68 -7.32 -13.92 1.05
N PHE A 69 -7.84 -12.68 0.97
CA PHE A 69 -9.01 -12.29 0.16
C PHE A 69 -8.76 -12.34 -1.37
N TYR A 70 -8.40 -13.51 -1.86
CA TYR A 70 -8.35 -13.90 -3.25
C TYR A 70 -8.86 -15.33 -3.24
N PHE A 71 -9.98 -15.62 -3.89
CA PHE A 71 -10.46 -16.99 -4.01
C PHE A 71 -10.97 -17.25 -5.42
N GLY A 72 -10.43 -18.32 -5.99
CA GLY A 72 -10.78 -18.94 -7.25
C GLY A 72 -9.94 -20.20 -7.38
N ASP A 73 -10.46 -21.23 -8.03
CA ASP A 73 -9.88 -22.59 -8.09
C ASP A 73 -8.44 -22.64 -8.66
N THR A 74 -7.92 -21.53 -9.18
CA THR A 74 -6.60 -21.39 -9.80
C THR A 74 -5.63 -20.47 -9.05
N LEU A 75 -6.03 -19.87 -7.92
CA LEU A 75 -5.16 -18.94 -7.17
C LEU A 75 -3.93 -19.64 -6.60
N ASP A 76 -4.09 -20.81 -5.98
CA ASP A 76 -2.98 -21.54 -5.38
C ASP A 76 -1.94 -21.94 -6.43
N ASN A 77 -2.41 -22.36 -7.61
CA ASN A 77 -1.55 -22.65 -8.76
C ASN A 77 -0.81 -21.40 -9.23
N ARG A 78 -1.50 -20.26 -9.34
CA ARG A 78 -0.87 -18.99 -9.73
C ARG A 78 0.14 -18.49 -8.70
N MET A 79 -0.19 -18.58 -7.42
CA MET A 79 0.72 -18.23 -6.34
C MET A 79 1.93 -19.17 -6.31
N ALA A 80 1.74 -20.44 -6.64
CA ALA A 80 2.85 -21.36 -6.86
C ALA A 80 3.71 -20.92 -8.06
N GLU A 81 3.12 -20.54 -9.19
CA GLU A 81 3.86 -20.03 -10.36
C GLU A 81 4.59 -18.71 -10.11
N ILE A 82 3.98 -17.78 -9.36
CA ILE A 82 4.63 -16.54 -8.91
C ILE A 82 5.84 -16.88 -8.03
N ARG A 83 5.66 -17.75 -7.03
CA ARG A 83 6.76 -18.19 -6.16
C ARG A 83 7.86 -18.87 -6.96
N LYS A 84 7.52 -19.79 -7.87
CA LYS A 84 8.48 -20.45 -8.77
C LYS A 84 9.24 -19.42 -9.61
N SER A 85 8.56 -18.40 -10.12
CA SER A 85 9.16 -17.33 -10.91
C SER A 85 10.14 -16.49 -10.07
N ILE A 86 9.77 -16.12 -8.83
CA ILE A 86 10.66 -15.42 -7.89
C ILE A 86 11.92 -16.25 -7.66
N TYR A 87 11.78 -17.53 -7.30
CA TYR A 87 12.93 -18.42 -7.07
C TYR A 87 13.79 -18.58 -8.32
N HIS A 88 13.17 -18.75 -9.49
CA HIS A 88 13.89 -18.90 -10.75
C HIS A 88 14.70 -17.65 -11.08
N ILE A 89 14.12 -16.45 -10.99
CA ILE A 89 14.82 -15.19 -11.26
C ILE A 89 16.01 -15.03 -10.31
N ARG A 90 15.79 -15.24 -9.01
CA ARG A 90 16.82 -15.06 -7.98
C ARG A 90 17.96 -16.06 -8.09
N ASN A 91 17.66 -17.33 -8.41
CA ASN A 91 18.68 -18.36 -8.58
C ASN A 91 19.46 -18.24 -9.89
N ASN A 92 18.90 -17.55 -10.89
CA ASN A 92 19.50 -17.37 -12.21
C ASN A 92 19.76 -15.89 -12.49
N TRP A 93 20.13 -15.11 -11.47
CA TRP A 93 20.37 -13.67 -11.63
C TRP A 93 21.47 -13.36 -12.66
N SER A 94 22.40 -14.29 -12.90
CA SER A 94 23.38 -14.22 -13.99
C SER A 94 22.76 -14.15 -15.39
N GLU A 95 21.49 -14.55 -15.54
CA GLU A 95 20.71 -14.46 -16.78
C GLU A 95 19.95 -13.11 -16.89
N PHE A 96 20.34 -12.09 -16.13
CA PHE A 96 19.69 -10.78 -16.07
C PHE A 96 19.32 -10.19 -17.44
N GLN A 97 20.24 -10.27 -18.41
CA GLN A 97 20.03 -9.77 -19.77
C GLN A 97 18.91 -10.53 -20.53
N GLN A 98 18.71 -11.82 -20.23
CA GLN A 98 17.59 -12.59 -20.78
C GLN A 98 16.27 -12.15 -20.17
N PHE A 99 16.24 -11.90 -18.85
CA PHE A 99 15.04 -11.36 -18.18
C PHE A 99 14.70 -9.95 -18.67
N GLN A 100 15.69 -9.10 -18.92
CA GLN A 100 15.49 -7.78 -19.53
C GLN A 100 14.93 -7.87 -20.94
N ALA A 101 15.44 -8.79 -21.78
CA ALA A 101 14.90 -9.01 -23.11
C ALA A 101 13.43 -9.46 -23.07
N ALA A 102 13.09 -10.40 -22.19
CA ALA A 102 11.70 -10.85 -22.01
C ALA A 102 10.78 -9.74 -21.48
N LEU A 103 11.27 -8.90 -20.57
CA LEU A 103 10.53 -7.72 -20.09
C LEU A 103 10.37 -6.68 -21.20
N LYS A 104 11.39 -6.46 -22.02
CA LYS A 104 11.34 -5.55 -23.17
C LYS A 104 10.27 -5.98 -24.16
N ASN A 105 10.22 -7.27 -24.52
CA ASN A 105 9.21 -7.78 -25.44
C ASN A 105 7.81 -7.58 -24.85
N LEU A 106 7.62 -7.87 -23.56
CA LEU A 106 6.35 -7.62 -22.87
C LEU A 106 5.96 -6.14 -22.87
N LEU A 107 6.89 -5.22 -22.65
CA LEU A 107 6.60 -3.79 -22.52
C LEU A 107 6.53 -3.02 -23.84
N LEU A 108 7.15 -3.53 -24.92
CA LEU A 108 7.28 -2.79 -26.18
C LEU A 108 6.67 -3.50 -27.39
N GLU A 109 6.54 -4.83 -27.38
CA GLU A 109 6.07 -5.61 -28.55
C GLU A 109 4.60 -6.03 -28.43
N ASP A 110 4.03 -6.04 -27.22
CA ASP A 110 2.57 -5.96 -27.05
C ASP A 110 2.18 -4.49 -27.29
N ASP A 111 1.56 -4.20 -28.45
CA ASP A 111 1.05 -2.88 -28.91
C ASP A 111 0.19 -2.09 -27.87
N GLU A 112 -0.09 -2.68 -26.71
CA GLU A 112 -0.83 -2.09 -25.58
C GLU A 112 -0.01 -1.07 -24.75
N LEU A 113 1.34 -1.06 -24.88
CA LEU A 113 2.22 -0.37 -23.93
C LEU A 113 3.05 0.80 -24.50
N ASP A 114 2.68 1.37 -25.66
CA ASP A 114 3.35 2.55 -26.25
C ASP A 114 3.31 3.80 -25.33
N PHE A 115 4.46 4.19 -24.78
CA PHE A 115 4.58 5.33 -23.87
C PHE A 115 4.71 6.63 -24.67
N LYS A 116 3.73 7.54 -24.55
CA LYS A 116 3.72 8.80 -25.32
C LYS A 116 4.60 9.84 -24.65
N ASP A 117 4.50 9.94 -23.34
CA ASP A 117 5.31 10.82 -22.52
C ASP A 117 6.83 10.53 -22.69
N LYS A 118 7.61 11.59 -22.89
CA LYS A 118 9.06 11.48 -23.14
C LYS A 118 9.80 11.04 -21.89
N GLU A 119 9.42 11.57 -20.73
CA GLU A 119 10.10 11.28 -19.47
C GLU A 119 9.89 9.81 -19.07
N THR A 120 8.65 9.33 -19.18
CA THR A 120 8.29 7.91 -18.99
C THR A 120 9.08 6.99 -19.92
N ARG A 121 9.27 7.36 -21.20
CA ARG A 121 10.10 6.60 -22.14
C ARG A 121 11.56 6.53 -21.72
N ILE A 122 12.11 7.62 -21.19
CA ILE A 122 13.50 7.65 -20.70
C ILE A 122 13.65 6.69 -19.52
N HIS A 123 12.75 6.75 -18.53
CA HIS A 123 12.80 5.82 -17.39
C HIS A 123 12.62 4.37 -17.85
N CYS A 124 11.70 4.10 -18.76
CA CYS A 124 11.50 2.77 -19.34
C CYS A 124 12.78 2.25 -20.04
N ALA A 125 13.41 3.09 -20.87
CA ALA A 125 14.65 2.73 -21.53
C ALA A 125 15.77 2.40 -20.52
N HIS A 126 15.91 3.19 -19.44
CA HIS A 126 16.86 2.89 -18.37
C HIS A 126 16.51 1.62 -17.59
N VAL A 127 15.23 1.32 -17.37
CA VAL A 127 14.78 0.05 -16.78
C VAL A 127 15.23 -1.14 -17.63
N LEU A 128 15.11 -1.01 -18.96
CA LEU A 128 15.37 -2.08 -19.92
C LEU A 128 16.85 -2.24 -20.34
N THR A 129 17.74 -1.36 -19.90
CA THR A 129 19.16 -1.35 -20.34
C THR A 129 20.17 -1.37 -19.20
N ALA A 130 19.83 -0.85 -18.02
CA ALA A 130 20.75 -0.79 -16.90
C ALA A 130 20.67 -2.06 -16.03
N ASP A 131 21.84 -2.60 -15.69
CA ASP A 131 21.96 -3.62 -14.64
C ASP A 131 21.58 -3.04 -13.28
N ARG A 132 20.97 -3.86 -12.44
CA ARG A 132 20.56 -3.51 -11.08
C ARG A 132 20.91 -4.65 -10.14
N ASP A 133 21.28 -4.31 -8.92
CA ASP A 133 21.57 -5.31 -7.89
C ASP A 133 21.18 -4.80 -6.51
N TRP A 134 21.00 -5.74 -5.58
CA TRP A 134 20.79 -5.48 -4.16
C TRP A 134 22.11 -5.02 -3.54
N LEU A 135 22.20 -3.73 -3.20
CA LEU A 135 23.46 -3.14 -2.74
C LEU A 135 23.65 -3.30 -1.23
N THR A 136 24.90 -3.50 -0.83
CA THR A 136 25.29 -3.29 0.57
C THR A 136 25.16 -1.81 0.95
N LEU A 137 25.16 -1.51 2.25
CA LEU A 137 25.12 -0.14 2.76
C LEU A 137 26.23 0.74 2.14
N ASP A 138 27.46 0.23 2.11
CA ASP A 138 28.63 0.95 1.59
C ASP A 138 28.52 1.20 0.08
N GLU A 139 27.99 0.24 -0.68
CA GLU A 139 27.76 0.40 -2.11
C GLU A 139 26.65 1.40 -2.41
N ALA A 140 25.55 1.38 -1.65
CA ALA A 140 24.45 2.31 -1.82
C ALA A 140 24.87 3.77 -1.53
N HIS A 141 25.74 3.97 -0.55
CA HIS A 141 26.29 5.29 -0.20
C HIS A 141 27.28 5.81 -1.24
N SER A 142 28.07 4.93 -1.87
CA SER A 142 29.12 5.32 -2.82
C SER A 142 28.61 5.49 -4.26
N LYS A 143 27.49 4.87 -4.62
CA LYS A 143 26.91 4.95 -5.97
C LYS A 143 25.91 6.10 -6.10
N ASP A 144 25.91 6.73 -7.27
CA ASP A 144 24.78 7.57 -7.66
C ASP A 144 23.66 6.67 -8.18
N LEU A 145 22.45 6.82 -7.62
CA LEU A 145 21.34 5.89 -7.82
C LEU A 145 20.16 6.65 -8.43
N GLY A 146 19.70 6.19 -9.60
CA GLY A 146 18.65 6.84 -10.36
C GLY A 146 17.22 6.44 -9.97
N TYR A 147 17.02 5.26 -9.37
CA TYR A 147 15.70 4.73 -8.98
C TYR A 147 14.66 4.68 -10.11
N GLU A 148 15.11 4.30 -11.31
CA GLU A 148 14.32 4.45 -12.54
C GLU A 148 13.12 3.51 -12.62
N ALA A 149 13.12 2.37 -11.92
CA ALA A 149 11.94 1.52 -11.84
C ALA A 149 10.84 2.16 -10.98
N ILE A 150 11.21 2.88 -9.90
CA ILE A 150 10.27 3.67 -9.11
C ILE A 150 9.78 4.89 -9.88
N LYS A 151 10.66 5.64 -10.56
CA LYS A 151 10.24 6.77 -11.40
C LYS A 151 9.34 6.34 -12.55
N LEU A 152 9.63 5.21 -13.18
CA LEU A 152 8.74 4.60 -14.17
C LEU A 152 7.39 4.23 -13.55
N TYR A 153 7.37 3.50 -12.43
CA TYR A 153 6.11 3.13 -11.77
C TYR A 153 5.30 4.33 -11.28
N THR A 154 5.96 5.39 -10.84
CA THR A 154 5.29 6.60 -10.35
C THR A 154 4.92 7.57 -11.46
N SER A 155 5.42 7.39 -12.69
CA SER A 155 4.95 8.18 -13.81
C SER A 155 3.47 7.92 -14.07
N LYS A 156 2.77 8.89 -14.66
CA LYS A 156 1.35 8.74 -14.97
C LYS A 156 1.09 7.51 -15.84
N GLU A 157 1.77 7.40 -16.98
CA GLU A 157 1.57 6.30 -17.92
C GLU A 157 2.13 4.98 -17.37
N GLY A 158 3.29 5.02 -16.73
CA GLY A 158 3.93 3.86 -16.14
C GLY A 158 3.10 3.29 -15.00
N HIS A 159 2.55 4.11 -14.11
CA HIS A 159 1.61 3.66 -13.09
C HIS A 159 0.40 2.98 -13.72
N ALA A 160 -0.30 3.66 -14.64
CA ALA A 160 -1.53 3.13 -15.24
C ALA A 160 -1.28 1.78 -15.93
N LYS A 161 -0.17 1.65 -16.64
CA LYS A 161 0.19 0.45 -17.39
C LYS A 161 0.73 -0.67 -16.51
N ILE A 162 1.71 -0.39 -15.64
CA ILE A 162 2.31 -1.38 -14.73
C ILE A 162 1.27 -1.87 -13.73
N TYR A 163 0.43 -0.98 -13.19
CA TYR A 163 -0.67 -1.36 -12.29
C TYR A 163 -1.67 -2.28 -13.01
N ARG A 164 -2.13 -1.91 -14.22
CA ARG A 164 -3.04 -2.76 -15.01
C ARG A 164 -2.42 -4.10 -15.36
N LEU A 165 -1.16 -4.12 -15.80
CA LEU A 165 -0.44 -5.33 -16.17
C LEU A 165 -0.24 -6.26 -14.97
N ALA A 166 0.24 -5.73 -13.84
CA ALA A 166 0.42 -6.49 -12.60
C ALA A 166 -0.93 -7.04 -12.09
N ASN A 167 -2.00 -6.25 -12.13
CA ASN A 167 -3.33 -6.74 -11.75
C ASN A 167 -3.88 -7.76 -12.74
N ALA A 168 -3.68 -7.59 -14.04
CA ALA A 168 -4.09 -8.56 -15.04
C ALA A 168 -3.48 -9.93 -14.74
N ILE A 169 -2.20 -9.96 -14.45
CA ILE A 169 -1.46 -11.19 -14.19
C ILE A 169 -1.77 -11.76 -12.81
N PHE A 170 -1.73 -10.94 -11.77
CA PHE A 170 -1.86 -11.40 -10.40
C PHE A 170 -3.32 -11.60 -9.97
N ARG A 171 -4.31 -11.06 -10.70
CA ARG A 171 -5.73 -11.10 -10.29
C ARG A 171 -6.73 -11.69 -11.30
N GLN A 172 -6.49 -11.66 -12.63
CA GLN A 172 -7.53 -12.10 -13.59
C GLN A 172 -7.60 -13.62 -13.73
N LYS A 173 -8.80 -14.21 -13.76
CA LYS A 173 -9.01 -15.67 -13.88
C LYS A 173 -8.43 -16.32 -15.14
N ALA A 174 -8.10 -15.55 -16.18
CA ALA A 174 -7.56 -16.08 -17.44
C ALA A 174 -6.23 -16.80 -17.23
N GLU A 175 -5.95 -17.79 -18.09
CA GLU A 175 -4.66 -18.46 -18.13
C GLU A 175 -3.61 -17.49 -18.65
N VAL A 176 -2.55 -17.29 -17.87
CA VAL A 176 -1.43 -16.41 -18.20
C VAL A 176 -0.19 -17.28 -18.35
N SER A 177 0.59 -17.07 -19.42
CA SER A 177 1.81 -17.85 -19.64
C SER A 177 2.82 -17.65 -18.51
N ALA A 178 3.56 -18.71 -18.17
CA ALA A 178 4.60 -18.65 -17.15
C ALA A 178 5.69 -17.61 -17.46
N GLU A 179 5.98 -17.40 -18.75
CA GLU A 179 6.90 -16.34 -19.21
C GLU A 179 6.37 -14.94 -18.88
N ARG A 180 5.09 -14.66 -19.16
CA ARG A 180 4.48 -13.36 -18.85
C ARG A 180 4.43 -13.10 -17.35
N ILE A 181 4.11 -14.14 -16.55
CA ILE A 181 4.21 -14.07 -15.08
C ILE A 181 5.64 -13.73 -14.67
N ARG A 182 6.65 -14.43 -15.21
CA ARG A 182 8.06 -14.23 -14.87
C ARG A 182 8.55 -12.83 -15.23
N SER A 183 8.22 -12.31 -16.42
CA SER A 183 8.61 -10.95 -16.82
C SER A 183 8.06 -9.89 -15.87
N VAL A 184 6.82 -10.04 -15.39
CA VAL A 184 6.25 -9.08 -14.43
C VAL A 184 6.79 -9.28 -13.02
N VAL A 185 7.05 -10.52 -12.59
CA VAL A 185 7.78 -10.75 -11.35
C VAL A 185 9.16 -10.10 -11.40
N PHE A 186 9.86 -10.16 -12.54
CA PHE A 186 11.14 -9.49 -12.73
C PHE A 186 11.01 -7.97 -12.63
N LEU A 187 10.00 -7.36 -13.27
CA LEU A 187 9.72 -5.93 -13.11
C LEU A 187 9.48 -5.54 -11.63
N ILE A 188 8.71 -6.33 -10.89
CA ILE A 188 8.51 -6.10 -9.45
C ILE A 188 9.81 -6.25 -8.66
N GLU A 189 10.71 -7.15 -9.06
CA GLU A 189 12.02 -7.29 -8.43
C GLU A 189 12.92 -6.07 -8.69
N LEU A 190 12.89 -5.49 -9.89
CA LEU A 190 13.59 -4.21 -10.18
C LEU A 190 13.07 -3.08 -9.29
N ILE A 191 11.76 -3.01 -9.05
CA ILE A 191 11.15 -2.06 -8.12
C ILE A 191 11.59 -2.35 -6.68
N ASN A 192 11.63 -3.61 -6.26
CA ASN A 192 12.11 -4.00 -4.92
C ASN A 192 13.57 -3.59 -4.70
N ILE A 193 14.42 -3.75 -5.71
CA ILE A 193 15.84 -3.33 -5.66
C ILE A 193 15.94 -1.81 -5.49
N ASP A 194 15.19 -1.03 -6.26
CA ASP A 194 15.19 0.43 -6.12
C ASP A 194 14.73 0.86 -4.71
N LEU A 195 13.66 0.25 -4.18
CA LEU A 195 13.17 0.52 -2.81
C LEU A 195 14.22 0.17 -1.76
N PHE A 196 14.83 -1.01 -1.88
CA PHE A 196 15.83 -1.47 -0.93
C PHE A 196 17.07 -0.57 -0.95
N ASN A 197 17.61 -0.29 -2.13
CA ASN A 197 18.78 0.56 -2.29
C ASN A 197 18.52 2.00 -1.83
N TYR A 198 17.29 2.51 -2.00
CA TYR A 198 16.88 3.80 -1.47
C TYR A 198 16.91 3.82 0.07
N CYS A 199 16.35 2.78 0.72
CA CYS A 199 16.43 2.63 2.17
C CYS A 199 17.86 2.42 2.68
N GLN A 200 18.74 1.76 1.90
CA GLN A 200 20.16 1.66 2.25
C GLN A 200 20.84 3.02 2.19
N LYS A 201 20.60 3.80 1.12
CA LYS A 201 21.20 5.12 0.93
C LYS A 201 20.72 6.16 1.94
N ASP A 202 19.46 6.08 2.36
CA ASP A 202 18.90 6.95 3.39
C ASP A 202 18.19 6.13 4.48
N GLN A 203 18.89 5.96 5.60
CA GLN A 203 18.40 5.22 6.75
C GLN A 203 17.16 5.85 7.41
N THR A 204 16.84 7.12 7.12
CA THR A 204 15.58 7.74 7.60
C THR A 204 14.34 7.18 6.91
N LYS A 205 14.52 6.47 5.79
CA LYS A 205 13.46 5.83 5.00
C LYS A 205 13.23 4.37 5.41
N VAL A 206 14.07 3.83 6.29
CA VAL A 206 13.94 2.47 6.82
C VAL A 206 12.76 2.41 7.80
N ASP A 207 12.02 1.30 7.78
CA ASP A 207 10.93 1.01 8.72
C ASP A 207 9.90 2.13 8.85
N PHE A 208 9.33 2.58 7.72
CA PHE A 208 8.22 3.52 7.74
C PHE A 208 7.11 3.00 8.68
N ARG A 209 6.74 3.84 9.65
CA ARG A 209 5.65 3.62 10.60
C ARG A 209 4.75 4.85 10.62
N GLY A 210 3.45 4.65 10.62
CA GLY A 210 2.51 5.76 10.63
C GLY A 210 1.14 5.39 10.05
N THR A 211 0.36 6.40 9.71
CA THR A 211 -0.90 6.21 9.02
C THR A 211 -0.79 6.72 7.60
N VAL A 212 -1.22 5.89 6.66
CA VAL A 212 -1.32 6.25 5.24
C VAL A 212 -2.77 6.15 4.80
N TYR A 213 -3.09 6.90 3.75
CA TYR A 213 -4.43 7.06 3.24
C TYR A 213 -4.46 6.71 1.75
N ARG A 214 -5.48 5.95 1.35
CA ARG A 214 -5.83 5.81 -0.06
C ARG A 214 -7.30 6.16 -0.22
N GLY A 215 -7.55 7.10 -1.12
CA GLY A 215 -8.89 7.51 -1.46
C GLY A 215 -9.38 6.81 -2.72
N ILE A 216 -10.53 6.16 -2.64
CA ILE A 216 -11.18 5.48 -3.77
C ILE A 216 -12.67 5.84 -3.81
N ALA A 217 -13.24 5.91 -5.01
CA ALA A 217 -14.67 6.02 -5.21
C ALA A 217 -15.17 4.65 -5.69
N VAL A 218 -16.19 4.12 -5.02
CA VAL A 218 -16.63 2.73 -5.20
C VAL A 218 -18.11 2.66 -5.54
N THR A 219 -18.55 1.56 -6.14
CA THR A 219 -19.99 1.30 -6.31
C THR A 219 -20.63 0.84 -5.00
N GLU A 220 -21.96 0.77 -4.93
CA GLU A 220 -22.64 0.18 -3.76
C GLU A 220 -22.32 -1.32 -3.61
N GLU A 221 -22.13 -2.05 -4.71
CA GLU A 221 -21.75 -3.47 -4.68
C GLU A 221 -20.38 -3.66 -4.00
N ASP A 222 -19.40 -2.85 -4.39
CA ASP A 222 -18.08 -2.85 -3.76
C ASP A 222 -18.16 -2.41 -2.30
N LEU A 223 -18.92 -1.36 -1.99
CA LEU A 223 -19.10 -0.94 -0.61
C LEU A 223 -19.66 -2.09 0.24
N GLN A 224 -20.64 -2.83 -0.29
CA GLN A 224 -21.21 -3.98 0.39
C GLN A 224 -20.18 -5.09 0.62
N ALA A 225 -19.32 -5.37 -0.36
CA ALA A 225 -18.28 -6.37 -0.19
C ALA A 225 -17.23 -5.98 0.89
N PHE A 226 -16.94 -4.69 1.10
CA PHE A 226 -16.16 -4.24 2.27
C PHE A 226 -16.91 -4.47 3.60
N LYS A 227 -18.21 -4.16 3.65
CA LYS A 227 -19.05 -4.40 4.83
C LYS A 227 -19.09 -5.89 5.17
N ASP A 228 -19.29 -6.73 4.17
CA ASP A 228 -19.32 -8.20 4.33
C ASP A 228 -17.98 -8.73 4.84
N LEU A 229 -16.87 -8.24 4.27
CA LEU A 229 -15.53 -8.60 4.73
C LEU A 229 -15.30 -8.18 6.20
N ARG A 230 -15.70 -6.97 6.59
CA ARG A 230 -15.59 -6.50 7.98
C ARG A 230 -16.39 -7.37 8.95
N ASN A 231 -17.50 -7.96 8.51
CA ASN A 231 -18.37 -8.78 9.34
C ASN A 231 -17.94 -10.26 9.42
N GLN A 232 -16.93 -10.67 8.65
CA GLN A 232 -16.33 -12.01 8.78
C GLN A 232 -15.67 -12.21 10.15
N PRO A 233 -15.40 -13.46 10.58
CA PRO A 233 -14.49 -13.75 11.69
C PRO A 233 -13.11 -13.10 11.46
N ILE A 234 -12.41 -12.70 12.53
CA ILE A 234 -11.14 -11.95 12.44
C ILE A 234 -10.11 -12.62 11.51
N ALA A 235 -10.01 -13.95 11.56
CA ALA A 235 -9.10 -14.73 10.72
C ALA A 235 -9.30 -14.51 9.20
N ASN A 236 -10.50 -14.09 8.80
CA ASN A 236 -10.91 -13.94 7.41
C ASN A 236 -11.01 -12.47 6.96
N ARG A 237 -10.68 -11.49 7.83
CA ARG A 237 -10.76 -10.04 7.53
C ARG A 237 -9.53 -9.48 6.80
N ASN A 238 -8.78 -10.32 6.07
CA ASN A 238 -7.48 -9.95 5.53
C ASN A 238 -7.54 -9.64 4.03
N ILE A 239 -7.11 -8.45 3.63
CA ILE A 239 -6.88 -8.08 2.22
C ILE A 239 -5.38 -8.18 1.92
N ALA A 240 -4.99 -9.06 1.00
CA ALA A 240 -3.57 -9.34 0.76
C ALA A 240 -3.25 -9.44 -0.72
N VAL A 241 -2.70 -8.39 -1.34
CA VAL A 241 -2.38 -8.40 -2.78
C VAL A 241 -0.93 -8.89 -2.96
N PRO A 242 -0.66 -10.16 -3.34
CA PRO A 242 0.72 -10.65 -3.40
C PRO A 242 1.46 -9.99 -4.57
N LEU A 243 2.68 -9.49 -4.32
CA LEU A 243 3.46 -8.65 -5.25
C LEU A 243 2.73 -7.39 -5.77
N GLY A 244 1.53 -7.10 -5.25
CA GLY A 244 0.78 -5.92 -5.63
C GLY A 244 1.48 -4.67 -5.14
N LEU A 245 1.53 -3.66 -6.01
CA LEU A 245 1.97 -2.32 -5.65
C LEU A 245 0.74 -1.50 -5.30
N PHE A 246 0.75 -0.89 -4.13
CA PHE A 246 -0.39 -0.17 -3.60
C PHE A 246 0.04 1.24 -3.23
N ALA A 247 -0.25 2.18 -4.13
CA ALA A 247 0.00 3.60 -3.91
C ALA A 247 -0.89 4.13 -2.77
N SER A 248 -0.27 4.82 -1.81
CA SER A 248 -0.96 5.50 -0.71
C SER A 248 -0.24 6.81 -0.39
N SER A 249 -0.87 7.71 0.36
CA SER A 249 -0.26 8.98 0.77
C SER A 249 -0.24 9.10 2.29
N SER A 250 0.83 9.65 2.84
CA SER A 250 0.86 10.05 4.26
C SER A 250 -0.03 11.26 4.56
N LYS A 251 -0.57 11.94 3.54
CA LYS A 251 -1.41 13.13 3.66
C LYS A 251 -2.88 12.81 3.35
N LEU A 252 -3.75 12.96 4.35
CA LEU A 252 -5.20 12.79 4.18
C LEU A 252 -5.78 13.68 3.06
N LYS A 253 -5.30 14.92 2.93
CA LYS A 253 -5.75 15.85 1.88
C LYS A 253 -5.55 15.30 0.46
N VAL A 254 -4.46 14.57 0.24
CA VAL A 254 -4.13 13.97 -1.05
C VAL A 254 -5.12 12.84 -1.38
N ALA A 255 -5.43 11.96 -0.42
CA ALA A 255 -6.44 10.92 -0.58
C ALA A 255 -7.85 11.51 -0.85
N LYS A 256 -8.25 12.57 -0.13
CA LYS A 256 -9.52 13.28 -0.36
C LYS A 256 -9.62 13.83 -1.78
N ARG A 257 -8.54 14.45 -2.27
CA ARG A 257 -8.45 14.99 -3.64
C ARG A 257 -8.70 13.91 -4.70
N PHE A 258 -8.16 12.70 -4.51
CA PHE A 258 -8.38 11.60 -5.46
C PHE A 258 -9.83 11.10 -5.48
N ILE A 259 -10.48 10.99 -4.32
CA ILE A 259 -11.91 10.63 -4.24
C ILE A 259 -12.75 11.69 -4.95
N ARG A 260 -12.51 12.97 -4.66
CA ARG A 260 -13.24 14.09 -5.27
C ARG A 260 -13.17 14.03 -6.79
N LYS A 261 -11.96 13.93 -7.36
CA LYS A 261 -11.76 13.81 -8.81
C LYS A 261 -12.45 12.59 -9.43
N GLN A 262 -12.48 11.45 -8.72
CA GLN A 262 -13.20 10.25 -9.18
C GLN A 262 -14.71 10.45 -9.24
N ILE A 263 -15.29 11.04 -8.20
CA ILE A 263 -16.74 11.27 -8.11
C ILE A 263 -17.18 12.30 -9.15
N GLU A 264 -16.42 13.39 -9.32
CA GLU A 264 -16.74 14.45 -10.30
C GLU A 264 -16.74 13.95 -11.75
N ARG A 265 -15.99 12.89 -12.05
CA ARG A 265 -15.90 12.26 -13.38
C ARG A 265 -16.84 11.08 -13.57
N ALA A 266 -17.49 10.64 -12.51
CA ALA A 266 -18.39 9.51 -12.54
C ALA A 266 -19.57 9.77 -13.49
N ASP A 267 -20.14 8.70 -14.03
CA ASP A 267 -21.34 8.82 -14.84
C ASP A 267 -22.48 9.14 -13.87
N PRO A 268 -23.28 10.20 -14.08
CA PRO A 268 -24.46 10.46 -13.26
C PRO A 268 -25.41 9.26 -13.13
N ALA A 269 -25.44 8.36 -14.13
CA ALA A 269 -26.22 7.12 -14.10
C ALA A 269 -25.66 6.05 -13.14
N THR A 270 -24.39 6.15 -12.75
CA THR A 270 -23.72 5.22 -11.82
C THR A 270 -23.06 6.01 -10.69
N PRO A 271 -23.83 6.44 -9.68
CA PRO A 271 -23.29 7.24 -8.59
C PRO A 271 -22.23 6.45 -7.82
N LEU A 272 -21.07 7.07 -7.63
CA LEU A 272 -19.98 6.52 -6.82
C LEU A 272 -20.04 7.04 -5.39
N ILE A 273 -19.57 6.21 -4.47
CA ILE A 273 -19.54 6.45 -3.04
C ILE A 273 -18.11 6.72 -2.61
N ALA A 274 -17.92 7.79 -1.84
CA ALA A 274 -16.62 8.13 -1.26
C ALA A 274 -16.18 7.06 -0.23
N LEU A 275 -15.02 6.42 -0.47
CA LEU A 275 -14.41 5.47 0.46
C LEU A 275 -12.93 5.81 0.73
N LEU A 276 -12.60 5.94 2.00
CA LEU A 276 -11.27 6.23 2.50
C LEU A 276 -10.69 4.99 3.18
N LEU A 277 -9.61 4.45 2.60
CA LEU A 277 -8.79 3.45 3.27
C LEU A 277 -7.78 4.17 4.16
N LYS A 278 -7.89 3.96 5.47
CA LYS A 278 -6.94 4.46 6.48
C LYS A 278 -6.14 3.27 7.00
N ILE A 279 -4.86 3.23 6.66
CA ILE A 279 -4.00 2.07 6.91
C ILE A 279 -2.94 2.46 7.93
N HIS A 280 -2.96 1.76 9.06
CA HIS A 280 -1.91 1.83 10.08
C HIS A 280 -0.76 0.91 9.68
N VAL A 281 0.38 1.51 9.35
CA VAL A 281 1.62 0.81 9.09
C VAL A 281 2.42 0.75 10.38
N ILE A 282 2.69 -0.46 10.86
CA ILE A 282 3.44 -0.70 12.10
C ILE A 282 4.67 -1.58 11.81
N GLY A 283 5.76 -1.37 12.54
CA GLY A 283 6.92 -2.27 12.49
C GLY A 283 6.75 -3.45 13.45
N VAL A 284 7.56 -4.49 13.24
CA VAL A 284 7.72 -5.55 14.25
C VAL A 284 8.44 -4.98 15.47
N LYS A 285 8.14 -5.51 16.66
CA LYS A 285 8.81 -5.06 17.88
C LYS A 285 10.34 -5.23 17.80
N PRO A 286 11.14 -4.22 18.18
CA PRO A 286 12.60 -4.26 18.05
C PRO A 286 13.26 -5.47 18.71
N GLU A 287 12.75 -5.89 19.87
CA GLU A 287 13.25 -7.06 20.61
C GLU A 287 13.11 -8.37 19.83
N TYR A 288 12.04 -8.51 19.03
CA TYR A 288 11.84 -9.69 18.19
C TYR A 288 12.71 -9.66 16.95
N VAL A 289 12.87 -8.49 16.33
CA VAL A 289 13.80 -8.30 15.22
C VAL A 289 15.23 -8.63 15.67
N ALA A 290 15.65 -8.13 16.83
CA ALA A 290 16.97 -8.41 17.39
C ALA A 290 17.18 -9.90 17.70
N PHE A 291 16.16 -10.59 18.23
CA PHE A 291 16.22 -12.04 18.41
C PHE A 291 16.32 -12.77 17.07
N TYR A 292 15.47 -12.44 16.10
CA TYR A 292 15.44 -13.07 14.79
C TYR A 292 16.79 -12.96 14.08
N LYS A 293 17.37 -11.75 14.03
CA LYS A 293 18.69 -11.52 13.41
C LYS A 293 19.82 -12.27 14.11
N ARG A 294 19.77 -12.40 15.44
CA ARG A 294 20.75 -13.20 16.19
C ARG A 294 20.62 -14.70 15.90
N ARG A 295 19.39 -15.20 15.78
CA ARG A 295 19.14 -16.63 15.50
C ARG A 295 19.47 -17.00 14.05
N PHE A 296 19.12 -16.13 13.12
CA PHE A 296 19.28 -16.34 11.69
C PHE A 296 20.14 -15.23 11.08
N PRO A 297 21.46 -15.22 11.32
CA PRO A 297 22.34 -14.14 10.88
C PRO A 297 22.44 -13.98 9.36
N ASN A 298 22.12 -15.05 8.61
CA ASN A 298 22.10 -15.04 7.15
C ASN A 298 20.72 -14.67 6.57
N ALA A 299 19.71 -14.46 7.42
CA ALA A 299 18.39 -14.04 7.00
C ALA A 299 18.25 -12.52 7.09
N GLU A 300 17.90 -11.89 5.97
CA GLU A 300 17.56 -10.49 5.92
C GLU A 300 16.05 -10.31 6.18
N LEU A 301 15.73 -9.42 7.12
CA LEU A 301 14.38 -8.92 7.32
C LEU A 301 14.30 -7.51 6.74
N THR A 302 13.53 -7.35 5.66
CA THR A 302 13.38 -6.07 4.99
C THR A 302 12.15 -5.32 5.49
N THR A 303 12.24 -4.00 5.46
CA THR A 303 11.14 -3.07 5.79
C THR A 303 10.70 -2.30 4.55
N ILE A 304 10.77 -2.97 3.39
CA ILE A 304 10.36 -2.38 2.10
C ILE A 304 8.88 -2.63 1.79
N CYS A 305 8.12 -3.19 2.74
CA CYS A 305 6.67 -3.38 2.62
C CYS A 305 5.91 -2.05 2.65
N ALA A 306 6.50 -1.01 3.23
CA ALA A 306 6.05 0.36 3.17
C ALA A 306 7.27 1.28 3.12
N VAL A 307 7.40 2.07 2.06
CA VAL A 307 8.50 3.01 1.88
C VAL A 307 7.94 4.37 1.50
N ASP A 308 8.34 5.42 2.21
CA ASP A 308 8.06 6.80 1.80
C ASP A 308 8.94 7.12 0.59
N ILE A 309 8.34 7.17 -0.59
CA ILE A 309 9.05 7.36 -1.86
C ILE A 309 8.90 8.77 -2.42
N HIS A 310 8.43 9.74 -1.61
CA HIS A 310 8.09 11.06 -2.15
C HIS A 310 9.28 11.75 -2.84
N GLU A 311 10.50 11.57 -2.36
CA GLU A 311 11.69 12.22 -2.94
C GLU A 311 12.14 11.59 -4.27
N ILE A 312 11.76 10.34 -4.52
CA ILE A 312 12.14 9.58 -5.72
C ILE A 312 10.95 9.31 -6.65
N SER A 313 9.76 9.77 -6.28
CA SER A 313 8.55 9.74 -7.10
C SER A 313 8.58 10.89 -8.11
N GLN A 314 7.97 10.70 -9.28
CA GLN A 314 7.70 11.80 -10.21
C GLN A 314 6.73 12.85 -9.64
N TYR A 315 6.05 12.55 -8.53
CA TYR A 315 5.06 13.41 -7.92
C TYR A 315 5.32 13.63 -6.42
N PRO A 316 6.40 14.32 -6.05
CA PRO A 316 6.81 14.49 -4.65
C PRO A 316 5.75 15.16 -3.77
N GLY A 317 4.92 16.04 -4.34
CA GLY A 317 3.83 16.72 -3.64
C GLY A 317 2.75 15.78 -3.08
N GLU A 318 2.64 14.55 -3.60
CA GLU A 318 1.68 13.55 -3.14
C GLU A 318 2.08 12.89 -1.82
N SER A 319 3.35 13.03 -1.39
CA SER A 319 3.88 12.36 -0.20
C SER A 319 3.54 10.86 -0.21
N GLU A 320 3.84 10.21 -1.34
CA GLU A 320 3.49 8.83 -1.60
C GLU A 320 4.29 7.88 -0.70
N VAL A 321 3.56 7.00 -0.04
CA VAL A 321 4.12 5.82 0.63
C VAL A 321 3.68 4.62 -0.19
N LEU A 322 4.64 3.95 -0.81
CA LEU A 322 4.38 2.76 -1.62
C LEU A 322 4.30 1.54 -0.71
N LEU A 323 3.15 0.85 -0.74
CA LEU A 323 2.96 -0.39 0.00
C LEU A 323 3.18 -1.57 -0.95
N ARG A 324 4.19 -2.39 -0.66
CA ARG A 324 4.60 -3.55 -1.46
C ARG A 324 4.01 -4.82 -0.90
N GLY A 325 3.26 -5.55 -1.72
CA GLY A 325 2.59 -6.79 -1.34
C GLY A 325 1.73 -6.68 -0.08
N PRO A 326 0.91 -5.61 0.08
CA PRO A 326 0.34 -5.27 1.38
C PRO A 326 -0.61 -6.35 1.87
N PHE A 327 -0.31 -6.92 3.05
CA PHE A 327 -1.21 -7.74 3.84
C PHE A 327 -1.86 -6.86 4.91
N LYS A 328 -3.13 -6.53 4.70
CA LYS A 328 -3.92 -5.63 5.54
C LYS A 328 -4.99 -6.41 6.28
N LEU A 329 -5.06 -6.26 7.59
CA LEU A 329 -6.15 -6.74 8.42
C LEU A 329 -7.17 -5.60 8.60
N ILE A 330 -8.42 -5.83 8.21
CA ILE A 330 -9.49 -4.86 8.43
C ILE A 330 -9.88 -4.85 9.91
N LEU A 331 -9.80 -3.67 10.52
CA LEU A 331 -10.11 -3.44 11.92
C LEU A 331 -11.54 -2.93 12.10
N ASP A 332 -11.90 -1.93 11.30
CA ASP A 332 -13.18 -1.26 11.44
C ASP A 332 -13.69 -0.67 10.13
N MET A 333 -14.99 -0.42 10.08
CA MET A 333 -15.63 0.30 8.99
C MET A 333 -16.78 1.14 9.53
N TYR A 334 -16.75 2.44 9.25
CA TYR A 334 -17.78 3.38 9.70
C TYR A 334 -17.96 4.51 8.71
N ARG A 335 -19.08 5.23 8.80
CA ARG A 335 -19.31 6.46 8.04
C ARG A 335 -18.88 7.67 8.87
N ASP A 336 -18.02 8.51 8.31
CA ASP A 336 -17.52 9.70 9.01
C ASP A 336 -18.36 10.92 8.65
N GLU A 337 -19.36 11.22 9.48
CA GLU A 337 -20.26 12.37 9.25
C GLU A 337 -19.60 13.74 9.49
N THR A 338 -18.45 13.76 10.16
CA THR A 338 -17.69 15.00 10.42
C THR A 338 -16.84 15.43 9.23
N MET A 339 -16.67 14.54 8.25
CA MET A 339 -15.89 14.77 7.04
C MET A 339 -16.82 14.84 5.83
N LYS A 340 -16.57 15.78 4.90
CA LYS A 340 -17.23 15.80 3.59
C LYS A 340 -16.20 15.72 2.47
N ILE A 341 -16.49 14.90 1.47
CA ILE A 341 -15.71 14.75 0.23
C ILE A 341 -16.72 14.73 -0.92
N ALA A 342 -16.60 15.69 -1.85
CA ALA A 342 -17.57 15.88 -2.93
C ALA A 342 -19.04 15.92 -2.43
N GLY A 343 -19.28 16.61 -1.31
CA GLY A 343 -20.60 16.72 -0.68
C GLY A 343 -21.07 15.47 0.08
N GLN A 344 -20.33 14.36 0.04
CA GLN A 344 -20.70 13.10 0.71
C GLN A 344 -19.90 12.89 2.00
N ALA A 345 -20.53 12.29 3.02
CA ALA A 345 -19.80 11.72 4.15
C ALA A 345 -19.16 10.38 3.71
N PRO A 346 -17.82 10.25 3.75
CA PRO A 346 -17.15 9.05 3.27
C PRO A 346 -17.33 7.89 4.23
N PHE A 347 -17.29 6.67 3.67
CA PHE A 347 -17.01 5.48 4.47
C PHE A 347 -15.50 5.38 4.72
N VAL A 348 -15.11 5.17 5.98
CA VAL A 348 -13.72 4.94 6.38
C VAL A 348 -13.56 3.46 6.68
N VAL A 349 -12.60 2.83 6.02
CA VAL A 349 -12.14 1.47 6.34
C VAL A 349 -10.79 1.61 7.04
N GLU A 350 -10.75 1.29 8.33
CA GLU A 350 -9.51 1.27 9.10
C GLU A 350 -8.87 -0.12 9.03
N ALA A 351 -7.59 -0.16 8.68
CA ALA A 351 -6.83 -1.40 8.55
C ALA A 351 -5.45 -1.28 9.18
N VAL A 352 -4.82 -2.41 9.47
CA VAL A 352 -3.41 -2.47 9.92
C VAL A 352 -2.60 -3.40 9.03
N MET A 353 -1.36 -3.01 8.74
CA MET A 353 -0.36 -3.85 8.09
C MET A 353 1.00 -3.71 8.76
N LEU A 354 1.84 -4.74 8.60
CA LEU A 354 3.21 -4.70 9.11
C LEU A 354 4.19 -4.31 8.00
N ASN A 355 5.11 -3.42 8.35
CA ASN A 355 6.27 -3.11 7.52
C ASN A 355 7.43 -4.07 7.82
N ALA A 356 7.22 -5.36 7.55
CA ALA A 356 8.25 -6.36 7.70
C ALA A 356 8.07 -7.46 6.68
N ASN A 357 9.17 -7.93 6.12
CA ASN A 357 9.19 -9.04 5.18
C ASN A 357 10.44 -9.88 5.34
N ARG A 358 10.32 -11.15 5.01
CA ARG A 358 11.43 -12.11 4.90
C ARG A 358 11.92 -12.25 3.44
N ASP A 359 11.19 -11.65 2.51
CA ASP A 359 11.37 -11.82 1.07
C ASP A 359 12.54 -10.97 0.54
N HIS A 360 13.76 -11.42 0.88
CA HIS A 360 15.03 -10.90 0.35
C HIS A 360 15.79 -12.05 -0.32
N ILE A 361 16.59 -11.74 -1.35
CA ILE A 361 17.30 -12.76 -2.15
C ILE A 361 18.16 -13.69 -1.27
N SER A 362 18.90 -13.12 -0.32
CA SER A 362 19.75 -13.88 0.62
C SER A 362 18.96 -14.79 1.57
N THR A 363 17.73 -14.42 1.94
CA THR A 363 16.98 -15.20 2.94
C THR A 363 16.43 -16.49 2.36
N SER A 364 15.98 -16.45 1.10
CA SER A 364 15.43 -17.62 0.39
C SER A 364 16.49 -18.67 0.01
N THR A 365 17.77 -18.29 -0.10
CA THR A 365 18.85 -19.16 -0.57
C THR A 365 19.79 -19.62 0.55
N CYS A 366 19.87 -18.90 1.68
CA CYS A 366 20.89 -19.14 2.71
C CYS A 366 20.41 -19.86 3.97
N LEU A 367 19.10 -20.11 4.13
CA LEU A 367 18.54 -20.68 5.36
C LEU A 367 18.52 -22.21 5.41
N GLY A 368 18.54 -22.91 4.27
CA GLY A 368 18.55 -24.39 4.26
C GLY A 368 17.49 -25.02 5.17
N GLU A 369 17.91 -25.88 6.09
CA GLU A 369 17.04 -26.59 7.05
C GLU A 369 16.35 -25.65 8.06
N ASP A 370 16.90 -24.45 8.29
CA ASP A 370 16.36 -23.46 9.21
C ASP A 370 15.21 -22.63 8.61
N ASP A 371 14.91 -22.73 7.31
CA ASP A 371 13.86 -21.92 6.65
C ASP A 371 12.50 -22.13 7.32
N ALA A 372 12.13 -23.36 7.62
CA ALA A 372 10.85 -23.67 8.27
C ALA A 372 10.73 -23.01 9.64
N LEU A 373 11.80 -23.09 10.45
CA LEU A 373 11.82 -22.50 11.78
C LEU A 373 11.82 -20.97 11.73
N ALA A 374 12.60 -20.38 10.81
CA ALA A 374 12.58 -18.95 10.56
C ALA A 374 11.19 -18.49 10.12
N ARG A 375 10.49 -19.28 9.31
CA ARG A 375 9.10 -19.03 8.89
C ARG A 375 8.14 -18.98 10.06
N ASP A 376 8.18 -20.00 10.90
CA ASP A 376 7.33 -20.07 12.09
C ASP A 376 7.61 -18.93 13.06
N LEU A 377 8.89 -18.61 13.30
CA LEU A 377 9.27 -17.52 14.19
C LEU A 377 8.76 -16.18 13.68
N PHE A 378 9.03 -15.85 12.41
CA PHE A 378 8.56 -14.61 11.79
C PHE A 378 7.02 -14.50 11.81
N ALA A 379 6.32 -15.60 11.50
CA ALA A 379 4.86 -15.62 11.52
C ALA A 379 4.29 -15.37 12.92
N ALA A 380 4.90 -15.95 13.96
CA ALA A 380 4.54 -15.69 15.35
C ALA A 380 4.79 -14.23 15.74
N MET A 381 5.95 -13.67 15.37
CA MET A 381 6.30 -12.26 15.61
C MET A 381 5.28 -11.31 14.98
N VAL A 382 4.95 -11.52 13.70
CA VAL A 382 3.99 -10.71 12.96
C VAL A 382 2.60 -10.79 13.57
N THR A 383 2.15 -11.99 13.93
CA THR A 383 0.80 -12.23 14.46
C THR A 383 0.63 -11.64 15.84
N GLU A 384 1.63 -11.77 16.71
CA GLU A 384 1.63 -11.16 18.04
C GLU A 384 1.56 -9.63 17.92
N THR A 385 2.47 -9.03 17.15
CA THR A 385 2.58 -7.56 17.07
C THR A 385 1.32 -6.95 16.45
N ARG A 386 0.76 -7.59 15.42
CA ARG A 386 -0.49 -7.15 14.79
C ARG A 386 -1.66 -7.23 15.75
N SER A 387 -1.79 -8.34 16.46
CA SER A 387 -2.94 -8.62 17.34
C SER A 387 -2.93 -7.72 18.56
N GLU A 388 -1.76 -7.41 19.13
CA GLU A 388 -1.66 -6.43 20.21
C GLU A 388 -2.09 -5.03 19.75
N PHE A 389 -1.64 -4.59 18.57
CA PHE A 389 -2.08 -3.32 18.00
C PHE A 389 -3.60 -3.29 17.78
N ALA A 390 -4.14 -4.36 17.19
CA ALA A 390 -5.57 -4.49 16.90
C ALA A 390 -6.41 -4.51 18.18
N ALA A 391 -6.00 -5.24 19.22
CA ALA A 391 -6.66 -5.25 20.52
C ALA A 391 -6.69 -3.85 21.15
N ALA A 392 -5.56 -3.14 21.15
CA ALA A 392 -5.46 -1.78 21.66
C ALA A 392 -6.32 -0.79 20.85
N TYR A 393 -6.38 -0.98 19.53
CA TYR A 393 -7.26 -0.20 18.65
C TYR A 393 -8.74 -0.42 19.00
N CYS A 394 -9.17 -1.68 19.07
CA CYS A 394 -10.56 -2.05 19.38
C CYS A 394 -10.99 -1.54 20.76
N LEU A 395 -10.10 -1.59 21.76
CA LEU A 395 -10.34 -1.00 23.08
C LEU A 395 -10.64 0.50 23.00
N ARG A 396 -9.83 1.27 22.27
CA ARG A 396 -10.04 2.73 22.11
C ARG A 396 -11.33 3.08 21.36
N LYS A 397 -11.80 2.17 20.50
CA LYS A 397 -13.02 2.35 19.68
C LYS A 397 -14.28 1.76 20.32
N GLY A 398 -14.16 1.09 21.48
CA GLY A 398 -15.30 0.44 22.14
C GLY A 398 -15.78 -0.84 21.45
N LEU A 399 -14.93 -1.50 20.65
CA LEU A 399 -15.24 -2.75 19.95
C LEU A 399 -14.88 -3.96 20.82
N SER A 400 -15.67 -4.21 21.87
CA SER A 400 -15.32 -5.18 22.94
C SER A 400 -15.13 -6.61 22.45
N VAL A 401 -16.01 -7.12 21.58
CA VAL A 401 -15.93 -8.50 21.05
C VAL A 401 -14.63 -8.71 20.28
N ASP A 402 -14.30 -7.81 19.35
CA ASP A 402 -13.06 -7.90 18.58
C ASP A 402 -11.83 -7.70 19.48
N GLN A 403 -11.92 -6.83 20.50
CA GLN A 403 -10.83 -6.61 21.45
C GLN A 403 -10.47 -7.88 22.22
N GLU A 404 -11.47 -8.63 22.70
CA GLU A 404 -11.26 -9.89 23.41
C GLU A 404 -10.61 -10.94 22.49
N GLU A 405 -11.12 -11.10 21.27
CA GLU A 405 -10.59 -12.07 20.31
C GLU A 405 -9.15 -11.75 19.91
N TYR A 406 -8.82 -10.48 19.60
CA TYR A 406 -7.43 -10.08 19.34
C TYR A 406 -6.51 -10.26 20.55
N THR A 407 -7.01 -10.05 21.76
CA THR A 407 -6.23 -10.28 22.99
C THR A 407 -5.88 -11.76 23.15
N ASN A 408 -6.84 -12.65 22.87
CA ASN A 408 -6.63 -14.10 22.90
C ASN A 408 -5.62 -14.56 21.83
N ILE A 409 -5.73 -14.04 20.61
CA ILE A 409 -4.77 -14.32 19.52
C ILE A 409 -3.36 -13.83 19.91
N ALA A 410 -3.24 -12.61 20.44
CA ALA A 410 -1.96 -12.06 20.88
C ALA A 410 -1.32 -12.93 21.97
N LYS A 411 -2.11 -13.37 22.97
CA LYS A 411 -1.63 -14.27 24.03
C LYS A 411 -1.13 -15.60 23.47
N ALA A 412 -1.91 -16.25 22.62
CA ALA A 412 -1.52 -17.54 22.02
C ALA A 412 -0.26 -17.40 21.14
N SER A 413 -0.16 -16.34 20.34
CA SER A 413 1.05 -16.07 19.55
C SER A 413 2.27 -15.74 20.42
N LYS A 414 2.09 -15.05 21.54
CA LYS A 414 3.17 -14.78 22.50
C LYS A 414 3.68 -16.06 23.17
N GLU A 415 2.79 -16.99 23.52
CA GLU A 415 3.16 -18.31 24.03
C GLU A 415 3.98 -19.09 22.99
N LYS A 416 3.50 -19.19 21.74
CA LYS A 416 4.23 -19.81 20.63
C LYS A 416 5.58 -19.13 20.38
N LEU A 417 5.64 -17.81 20.43
CA LEU A 417 6.87 -17.04 20.24
C LEU A 417 7.89 -17.36 21.34
N ASN A 418 7.46 -17.41 22.60
CA ASN A 418 8.32 -17.79 23.72
C ASN A 418 8.86 -19.22 23.60
N GLU A 419 8.09 -20.15 23.05
CA GLU A 419 8.55 -21.52 22.78
C GLU A 419 9.61 -21.55 21.67
N LEU A 420 9.38 -20.84 20.57
CA LEU A 420 10.30 -20.75 19.45
C LEU A 420 11.59 -20.01 19.80
N MET A 421 11.54 -19.08 20.76
CA MET A 421 12.71 -18.34 21.24
C MET A 421 13.58 -19.12 22.24
N LYS A 422 13.08 -20.23 22.80
CA LYS A 422 13.82 -21.11 23.73
C LYS A 422 14.60 -22.22 23.03
N LYS A 423 14.07 -22.71 21.91
CA LYS A 423 14.81 -23.53 20.95
C LYS A 423 15.89 -22.69 20.32
#